data_AF-A0A9P9IL42-F1
#
_entry.id   AF-A0A9P9IL42-F1
#
_cell.length_a   1.000
_cell.length_b   1.000
_cell.length_c   1.000
_cell.angle_alpha   90.00
_cell.angle_beta   90.00
_cell.angle_gamma   90.00
#
_symmetry.space_group_name_H-M   'P 1'
#
loop_
_entity.id
_entity.type
_entity.pdbx_description
1 polymer ?
#
loop_
_entity_poly.entity_id
_entity_poly.type
_entity_poly.pdbx_seq_one_letter_code
_entity_poly.pdbx_strand_id
1 'polypeptide(L)'
;GGVYAMEWNSNHISIWFFARNQIPNNMKTEFLDPSTWGLPTARFIGSSCNIDTYFMSNNLVFDTTFCGDWAGSAEIWNTNPKCSALSSNCNDYVAANPAAFTEAYWLINSIKIFDQSASSYNEK
;
A
#
# COMPACT_ATOMS: atom_id res chain seq x y z
N GLY A 1 2.03 2.77 12.79
CA GLY A 1 2.18 3.52 11.52
C GLY A 1 3.62 3.50 11.04
N GLY A 2 3.90 4.08 9.88
CA GLY A 2 5.22 4.04 9.25
C GLY A 2 5.23 4.83 7.94
N VAL A 3 6.17 4.51 7.07
CA VAL A 3 6.24 5.02 5.69
C VAL A 3 6.17 3.82 4.74
N TYR A 4 5.26 3.91 3.77
CA TYR A 4 5.33 3.10 2.56
C TYR A 4 6.01 3.92 1.47
N ALA A 5 6.97 3.33 0.78
CA ALA A 5 7.62 3.93 -0.39
C ALA A 5 7.55 2.96 -1.56
N MET A 6 7.34 3.52 -2.75
CA MET A 6 7.30 2.79 -4.00
C MET A 6 8.29 3.41 -4.97
N GLU A 7 9.18 2.58 -5.52
CA GLU A 7 9.99 2.93 -6.68
C GLU A 7 9.42 2.17 -7.88
N TRP A 8 9.18 2.90 -8.96
CA TRP A 8 8.66 2.35 -10.20
C TRP A 8 9.46 2.89 -11.38
N ASN A 9 10.03 1.97 -12.16
CA ASN A 9 10.65 2.23 -13.46
C ASN A 9 10.36 1.06 -14.43
N SER A 10 10.91 1.13 -15.64
CA SER A 10 10.72 0.13 -16.70
C SER A 10 11.16 -1.29 -16.34
N ASN A 11 12.06 -1.45 -15.36
CA ASN A 11 12.60 -2.75 -14.97
C ASN A 11 11.86 -3.39 -13.80
N HIS A 12 11.28 -2.58 -12.90
CA HIS A 12 10.66 -3.08 -11.69
C HIS A 12 9.69 -2.11 -11.03
N ILE A 13 8.82 -2.67 -10.19
CA ILE A 13 8.09 -1.96 -9.13
C ILE A 13 8.56 -2.54 -7.81
N SER A 14 9.10 -1.71 -6.92
CA SER A 14 9.56 -2.11 -5.59
C SER A 14 8.83 -1.34 -4.51
N ILE A 15 8.44 -2.03 -3.46
CA ILE A 15 7.68 -1.48 -2.34
C ILE A 15 8.43 -1.77 -1.04
N TRP A 16 8.63 -0.74 -0.24
CA TRP A 16 9.18 -0.84 1.10
C TRP A 16 8.16 -0.40 2.13
N PHE A 17 8.17 -1.06 3.27
CA PHE A 17 7.56 -0.57 4.50
C PHE A 17 8.63 -0.31 5.55
N PHE A 18 8.65 0.91 6.08
CA PHE A 18 9.49 1.29 7.21
C PHE A 18 8.62 1.56 8.43
N ALA A 19 8.82 0.79 9.49
CA ALA A 19 8.21 1.07 10.78
C ALA A 19 8.62 2.48 11.26
N ARG A 20 7.77 3.14 12.06
CA ARG A 20 7.97 4.55 12.48
C ARG A 20 9.38 4.87 13.00
N ASN A 21 10.00 3.95 13.73
CA ASN A 21 11.32 4.07 14.34
C ASN A 21 12.48 3.58 13.44
N GLN A 22 12.19 3.14 12.22
CA GLN A 22 13.15 2.57 11.26
C GLN A 22 13.13 3.31 9.90
N ILE A 23 12.52 4.49 9.84
CA ILE A 23 12.50 5.31 8.62
C ILE A 23 13.93 5.79 8.32
N PRO A 24 14.50 5.51 7.14
CA PRO A 24 15.84 5.93 6.78
C PRO A 24 16.01 7.46 6.83
N ASN A 25 17.15 7.94 7.31
CA ASN A 25 17.40 9.38 7.46
C ASN A 25 17.39 10.12 6.10
N ASN A 26 17.84 9.46 5.03
CA ASN A 26 17.84 10.02 3.69
C ASN A 26 16.45 10.07 3.03
N MET A 27 15.39 9.58 3.68
CA MET A 27 14.01 9.83 3.22
C MET A 27 13.51 11.25 3.53
N LYS A 28 14.26 12.00 4.34
CA LYS A 28 13.90 13.37 4.75
C LYS A 28 14.50 14.44 3.84
N THR A 29 15.32 14.05 2.88
CA THR A 29 16.04 14.96 1.98
C THR A 29 15.40 15.00 0.60
N GLU A 30 15.60 16.10 -0.13
CA GLU A 30 15.13 16.24 -1.52
C GLU A 30 15.78 15.22 -2.46
N PHE A 31 16.98 14.73 -2.12
CA PHE A 31 17.70 13.70 -2.86
C PHE A 31 17.45 12.33 -2.26
N LEU A 32 16.50 11.58 -2.81
CA LEU A 32 16.25 10.19 -2.43
C LEU A 32 17.19 9.24 -3.18
N ASP A 33 17.68 8.20 -2.51
CA ASP A 33 18.40 7.11 -3.16
C ASP A 33 17.89 5.76 -2.61
N PRO A 34 16.96 5.11 -3.33
CA PRO A 34 16.39 3.82 -2.91
C PRO A 34 17.41 2.69 -2.79
N SER A 35 18.59 2.79 -3.43
CA SER A 35 19.62 1.74 -3.36
C SER A 35 20.16 1.53 -1.93
N THR A 36 20.02 2.55 -1.08
CA THR A 36 20.46 2.52 0.32
C THR A 36 19.40 2.00 1.29
N TRP A 37 18.17 1.74 0.84
CA TRP A 37 17.06 1.36 1.72
C TRP A 37 17.00 -0.12 2.07
N GLY A 38 17.90 -0.92 1.50
CA GLY A 38 17.95 -2.36 1.70
C GLY A 38 16.87 -3.11 0.92
N LEU A 39 16.59 -4.35 1.34
CA LEU A 39 15.67 -5.23 0.62
C LEU A 39 14.22 -4.71 0.68
N PRO A 40 13.52 -4.62 -0.46
CA PRO A 40 12.13 -4.26 -0.48
C PRO A 40 11.25 -5.35 0.14
N THR A 41 10.12 -4.94 0.72
CA THR A 41 9.08 -5.85 1.21
C THR A 41 8.46 -6.65 0.07
N ALA A 42 8.30 -6.02 -1.10
CA ALA A 42 7.86 -6.66 -2.33
C ALA A 42 8.61 -6.10 -3.54
N ARG A 43 8.96 -6.98 -4.48
CA ARG A 43 9.63 -6.60 -5.73
C ARG A 43 9.02 -7.36 -6.91
N PHE A 44 8.47 -6.61 -7.86
CA PHE A 44 7.92 -7.11 -9.11
C PHE A 44 8.91 -6.80 -10.23
N ILE A 45 9.43 -7.83 -10.90
CA ILE A 45 10.53 -7.70 -11.85
C ILE A 45 10.02 -7.85 -13.28
N GLY A 46 10.44 -6.95 -14.16
CA GLY A 46 9.96 -6.85 -15.54
C GLY A 46 10.61 -7.80 -16.55
N SER A 47 11.55 -8.65 -16.12
CA SER A 47 12.32 -9.54 -17.02
C SER A 47 11.45 -10.53 -17.81
N SER A 48 10.28 -10.89 -17.28
CA SER A 48 9.28 -11.76 -17.93
C SER A 48 7.93 -11.06 -18.14
N CYS A 49 7.84 -9.77 -17.84
CA CYS A 49 6.61 -8.98 -17.91
C CYS A 49 6.98 -7.52 -18.16
N ASN A 50 6.69 -7.00 -19.36
CA ASN A 50 7.03 -5.62 -19.67
C ASN A 50 6.20 -4.64 -18.81
N ILE A 51 6.84 -4.02 -17.81
CA ILE A 51 6.19 -3.09 -16.87
C ILE A 51 5.49 -1.94 -17.61
N ASP A 52 6.18 -1.33 -18.59
CA ASP A 52 5.68 -0.16 -19.31
C ASP A 52 4.47 -0.48 -20.21
N THR A 53 4.24 -1.77 -20.51
CA THR A 53 3.05 -2.20 -21.25
C THR A 53 1.80 -2.28 -20.37
N TYR A 54 1.97 -2.59 -19.07
CA TYR A 54 0.84 -2.88 -18.18
C TYR A 54 0.58 -1.79 -17.15
N PHE A 55 1.54 -0.90 -16.90
CA PHE A 55 1.44 0.19 -15.93
C PHE A 55 1.77 1.52 -16.61
N MET A 56 0.93 2.55 -16.43
CA MET A 56 1.03 3.85 -17.12
C MET A 56 0.77 5.02 -16.16
N SER A 57 0.02 6.06 -16.55
CA SER A 57 -0.32 7.16 -15.64
C SER A 57 -1.33 6.71 -14.59
N ASN A 58 -0.86 6.16 -13.47
CA ASN A 58 -1.69 5.72 -12.36
C ASN A 58 -2.14 6.92 -11.50
N ASN A 59 -3.36 6.82 -10.95
CA ASN A 59 -3.83 7.71 -9.90
C ASN A 59 -3.56 7.11 -8.52
N LEU A 60 -3.21 7.96 -7.56
CA LEU A 60 -3.17 7.56 -6.15
C LEU A 60 -4.60 7.53 -5.61
N VAL A 61 -4.99 6.43 -4.98
CA VAL A 61 -6.33 6.22 -4.41
C VAL A 61 -6.19 5.78 -2.96
N PHE A 62 -6.93 6.42 -2.06
CA PHE A 62 -7.14 5.96 -0.69
C PHE A 62 -8.63 5.68 -0.53
N ASP A 63 -8.96 4.46 -0.13
CA ASP A 63 -10.33 4.07 0.18
C ASP A 63 -10.38 3.19 1.44
N THR A 64 -11.59 3.02 1.95
CA THR A 64 -11.93 1.99 2.93
C THR A 64 -13.31 1.51 2.56
N THR A 65 -13.36 0.39 1.84
CA THR A 65 -14.61 -0.30 1.52
C THR A 65 -14.92 -1.40 2.53
N PHE A 66 -16.17 -1.85 2.54
CA PHE A 66 -16.63 -2.93 3.40
C PHE A 66 -17.13 -4.09 2.55
N CYS A 67 -16.78 -5.30 2.98
CA CYS A 67 -17.23 -6.54 2.38
C CYS A 67 -16.86 -6.64 0.90
N GLY A 68 -17.84 -6.47 0.00
CA GLY A 68 -17.64 -6.54 -1.44
C GLY A 68 -17.08 -7.87 -1.92
N ASP A 69 -16.50 -7.84 -3.11
CA ASP A 69 -16.06 -9.02 -3.85
C ASP A 69 -14.99 -9.81 -3.09
N TRP A 70 -14.14 -9.13 -2.31
CA TRP A 70 -13.06 -9.80 -1.59
C TRP A 70 -13.40 -10.08 -0.13
N ALA A 71 -13.43 -9.07 0.74
CA ALA A 71 -13.60 -9.27 2.18
C ALA A 71 -14.98 -9.85 2.54
N GLY A 72 -16.00 -9.62 1.71
CA GLY A 72 -17.36 -10.13 1.88
C GLY A 72 -17.58 -11.52 1.28
N SER A 73 -16.67 -12.01 0.44
CA SER A 73 -16.78 -13.34 -0.14
C SER A 73 -16.83 -14.40 0.96
N ALA A 74 -17.66 -15.43 0.76
CA ALA A 74 -17.77 -16.53 1.71
C ALA A 74 -16.43 -17.25 1.94
N GLU A 75 -15.59 -17.35 0.89
CA GLU A 75 -14.27 -17.98 0.95
C GLU A 75 -13.28 -17.24 1.83
N ILE A 76 -13.49 -15.95 2.11
CA ILE A 76 -12.64 -15.13 2.98
C ILE A 76 -13.31 -14.88 4.33
N TRP A 77 -14.58 -14.47 4.34
CA TRP A 77 -15.29 -14.16 5.58
C TRP A 77 -15.53 -15.42 6.42
N ASN A 78 -16.09 -16.48 5.81
CA ASN A 78 -16.52 -17.66 6.55
C ASN A 78 -15.33 -18.53 6.98
N THR A 79 -14.21 -18.46 6.26
CA THR A 79 -13.01 -19.24 6.56
C THR A 79 -12.10 -18.55 7.58
N ASN A 80 -12.27 -17.24 7.80
CA ASN A 80 -11.57 -16.52 8.85
C ASN A 80 -12.26 -16.79 10.20
N PRO A 81 -11.61 -17.48 11.16
CA PRO A 81 -12.25 -17.89 12.42
C PRO A 81 -12.64 -16.72 13.33
N LYS A 82 -12.03 -15.53 13.15
CA LYS A 82 -12.41 -14.34 13.89
C LYS A 82 -13.66 -13.70 13.28
N CYS A 83 -13.73 -13.58 11.96
CA CYS A 83 -14.86 -12.95 11.28
C CYS A 83 -16.12 -13.83 11.31
N SER A 84 -15.99 -15.13 11.04
CA SER A 84 -17.13 -16.06 11.01
C SER A 84 -17.78 -16.25 12.38
N ALA A 85 -17.05 -16.03 13.47
CA ALA A 85 -17.59 -16.02 14.82
C ALA A 85 -18.41 -14.76 15.15
N LEU A 86 -18.23 -13.66 14.40
CA LEU A 86 -18.94 -12.39 14.62
C LEU A 86 -20.29 -12.34 13.93
N SER A 87 -20.40 -12.92 12.74
CA SER A 87 -21.66 -12.98 11.97
C SER A 87 -21.56 -14.02 10.85
N SER A 88 -22.72 -14.54 10.44
CA SER A 88 -22.87 -15.46 9.30
C SER A 88 -22.38 -14.87 7.97
N ASN A 89 -22.44 -13.55 7.81
CA ASN A 89 -21.87 -12.85 6.65
C ASN A 89 -21.38 -11.44 7.03
N CYS A 90 -20.51 -10.90 6.19
CA CYS A 90 -19.87 -9.61 6.40
C CYS A 90 -20.87 -8.44 6.46
N ASN A 91 -21.84 -8.40 5.54
CA ASN A 91 -22.76 -7.27 5.42
C ASN A 91 -23.61 -7.09 6.68
N ASP A 92 -24.10 -8.19 7.25
CA ASP A 92 -24.88 -8.17 8.49
C ASP A 92 -24.05 -7.64 9.66
N TYR A 93 -22.77 -8.05 9.75
CA TYR A 93 -21.89 -7.56 10.80
C TYR A 93 -21.64 -6.06 10.68
N VAL A 94 -21.26 -5.60 9.48
CA VAL A 94 -20.94 -4.19 9.23
C VAL A 94 -22.14 -3.30 9.51
N ALA A 95 -23.33 -3.68 9.03
CA ALA A 95 -24.56 -2.91 9.21
C ALA A 95 -24.99 -2.80 10.69
N ALA A 96 -24.82 -3.87 11.46
CA ALA A 96 -25.28 -3.93 12.85
C ALA A 96 -24.28 -3.39 13.89
N ASN A 97 -22.99 -3.23 13.55
CA ASN A 97 -21.93 -2.97 14.53
C ASN A 97 -21.10 -1.70 14.21
N PRO A 98 -21.71 -0.51 14.11
CA PRO A 98 -20.98 0.71 13.73
C PRO A 98 -19.81 1.05 14.68
N ALA A 99 -19.93 0.75 15.97
CA ALA A 99 -18.89 1.01 16.96
C ALA A 99 -17.60 0.20 16.73
N ALA A 100 -17.67 -0.93 15.99
CA ALA A 100 -16.51 -1.76 15.68
C ALA A 100 -15.53 -1.09 14.71
N PHE A 101 -15.93 -0.02 14.03
CA PHE A 101 -15.16 0.63 12.96
C PHE A 101 -14.60 2.00 13.35
N THR A 102 -14.56 2.31 14.65
CA THR A 102 -13.98 3.57 15.16
C THR A 102 -12.49 3.73 14.80
N GLU A 103 -11.77 2.63 14.63
CA GLU A 103 -10.37 2.60 14.19
C GLU A 103 -10.18 2.40 12.68
N ALA A 104 -11.27 2.41 11.88
CA ALA A 104 -11.21 2.26 10.42
C ALA A 104 -11.03 3.62 9.73
N TYR A 105 -9.88 4.27 9.93
CA TYR A 105 -9.56 5.56 9.34
C TYR A 105 -8.09 5.66 8.89
N TRP A 106 -7.82 6.60 7.99
CA TRP A 106 -6.46 6.98 7.61
C TRP A 106 -6.07 8.28 8.31
N LEU A 107 -4.88 8.28 8.94
CA LEU A 107 -4.23 9.51 9.40
C LEU A 107 -2.91 9.67 8.64
N ILE A 108 -2.95 10.48 7.59
CA ILE A 108 -1.86 10.64 6.64
C ILE A 108 -1.06 11.90 6.99
N ASN A 109 0.22 11.71 7.34
CA ASN A 109 1.11 12.84 7.64
C ASN A 109 1.54 13.59 6.38
N SER A 110 1.86 12.87 5.30
CA SER A 110 2.32 13.45 4.05
C SER A 110 2.25 12.43 2.91
N ILE A 111 2.05 12.93 1.71
CA ILE A 111 2.26 12.20 0.45
C ILE A 111 3.27 13.00 -0.34
N LYS A 112 4.30 12.34 -0.87
CA LYS A 112 5.34 12.97 -1.67
C LYS A 112 5.56 12.14 -2.93
N ILE A 113 5.65 12.80 -4.07
CA ILE A 113 5.87 12.17 -5.37
C ILE A 113 7.18 12.73 -5.92
N PHE A 114 8.04 11.84 -6.38
CA PHE A 114 9.33 12.19 -6.92
C PHE A 114 9.50 11.60 -8.31
N ASP A 115 10.07 12.39 -9.23
CA ASP A 115 10.43 11.93 -10.57
C ASP A 115 11.92 11.58 -10.65
N GLN A 116 12.24 10.47 -11.31
CA GLN A 116 13.61 10.14 -11.70
C GLN A 116 14.03 11.03 -12.89
N SER A 117 14.64 12.18 -12.62
CA SER A 117 15.46 12.86 -13.64
C SER A 117 16.90 12.36 -13.51
N ALA A 118 17.66 12.30 -14.61
CA ALA A 118 18.89 11.50 -14.83
C ALA A 118 20.09 11.70 -13.86
N SER A 119 19.91 12.35 -12.70
CA SER A 119 20.88 12.42 -11.60
C SER A 119 20.28 12.85 -10.25
N SER A 120 18.96 13.05 -10.14
CA SER A 120 18.29 13.42 -8.88
C SER A 120 16.77 13.21 -8.94
N TYR A 121 16.21 12.81 -7.81
CA TYR A 121 14.77 12.83 -7.58
C TYR A 121 14.35 14.26 -7.25
N ASN A 122 13.38 14.82 -7.99
CA ASN A 122 12.80 16.12 -7.68
C ASN A 122 11.37 15.93 -7.16
N GLU A 123 11.01 16.62 -6.07
CA GLU A 123 9.64 16.64 -5.55
C GLU A 123 8.74 17.39 -6.54
N LYS A 124 7.61 16.78 -6.90
CA LYS A 124 6.58 17.36 -7.76
C LYS A 124 5.52 18.13 -6.97
#